data_AF-A0A969SGJ3-F1
#
_entry.id   AF-A0A969SGJ3-F1
#
_cell.length_a   1.000
_cell.length_b   1.000
_cell.length_c   1.000
_cell.angle_alpha   90.00
_cell.angle_beta   90.00
_cell.angle_gamma   90.00
#
_symmetry.space_group_name_H-M   'P 1'
#
loop_
_entity.id
_entity.type
_entity.pdbx_description
1 polymer ?
#
loop_
_entity_poly.entity_id
_entity_poly.type
_entity_poly.pdbx_seq_one_letter_code
_entity_poly.pdbx_strand_id
1 'polypeptide(L)'
;MNEHPQKLAVTISSVVCVLTTMKAAPVLAATFNFSYFGTSILDSTNTVTASGVLTTDPYDPVTDSYQITGITGTRNGVAIDSLLSENSFLDNNNLLFDSSPQLDEFGFAYTVEGQSYNVFNTYQYLELGYIGTYDTGASSTPVNSAYPLSSFSLTLVTPVTPIPEPSSILGILGISVLAGGTLLKRSYRSVYATKSKITKFNN
;
A
#
# COMPACT_ATOMS: atom_id res chain seq x y z
N MET A 1 -5.37 26.45 -70.35
CA MET A 1 -4.95 26.62 -68.94
C MET A 1 -6.21 26.57 -68.10
N ASN A 2 -6.57 25.41 -67.57
CA ASN A 2 -7.70 25.23 -66.66
C ASN A 2 -7.28 24.18 -65.64
N GLU A 3 -7.03 24.64 -64.42
CA GLU A 3 -6.67 23.80 -63.28
C GLU A 3 -7.93 23.15 -62.71
N HIS A 4 -7.86 21.82 -62.53
CA HIS A 4 -8.89 21.03 -61.89
C HIS A 4 -8.38 20.71 -60.46
N PRO A 5 -8.99 21.21 -59.37
CA PRO A 5 -8.52 20.90 -58.03
C PRO A 5 -8.93 19.47 -57.66
N GLN A 6 -7.93 18.61 -57.43
CA GLN A 6 -8.12 17.29 -56.82
C GLN A 6 -8.44 17.49 -55.33
N LYS A 7 -9.64 17.10 -54.90
CA LYS A 7 -10.00 17.06 -53.48
C LYS A 7 -9.39 15.82 -52.85
N LEU A 8 -8.37 16.03 -52.02
CA LEU A 8 -7.75 15.01 -51.19
C LEU A 8 -8.71 14.68 -50.02
N ALA A 9 -9.34 13.51 -50.05
CA ALA A 9 -10.10 13.00 -48.92
C ALA A 9 -9.14 12.36 -47.92
N VAL A 10 -8.89 13.03 -46.80
CA VAL A 10 -8.11 12.49 -45.67
C VAL A 10 -9.04 11.64 -44.82
N THR A 11 -8.80 10.33 -44.81
CA THR A 11 -9.47 9.38 -43.90
C THR A 11 -8.69 9.34 -42.59
N ILE A 12 -9.27 9.90 -41.53
CA ILE A 12 -8.71 9.83 -40.17
C ILE A 12 -9.11 8.48 -39.59
N SER A 13 -8.13 7.57 -39.46
CA SER A 13 -8.33 6.29 -38.77
C SER A 13 -8.08 6.51 -37.28
N SER A 14 -9.15 6.53 -36.48
CA SER A 14 -9.07 6.63 -35.02
C SER A 14 -8.58 5.32 -34.41
N VAL A 15 -7.43 5.36 -33.75
CA VAL A 15 -6.91 4.26 -32.92
C VAL A 15 -7.62 4.34 -31.56
N VAL A 16 -8.47 3.35 -31.25
CA VAL A 16 -9.03 3.18 -29.91
C VAL A 16 -7.99 2.44 -29.06
N CYS A 17 -7.30 3.17 -28.18
CA CYS A 17 -6.45 2.57 -27.17
C CYS A 17 -7.33 2.11 -26.01
N VAL A 18 -7.57 0.81 -25.90
CA VAL A 18 -8.28 0.23 -24.75
C VAL A 18 -7.29 0.17 -23.59
N LEU A 19 -7.38 1.14 -22.67
CA LEU A 19 -6.62 1.14 -21.43
C LEU A 19 -7.27 0.13 -20.47
N THR A 20 -6.68 -1.06 -20.39
CA THR A 20 -7.06 -2.04 -19.37
C THR A 20 -6.51 -1.57 -18.03
N THR A 21 -7.39 -1.19 -17.11
CA THR A 21 -7.01 -0.92 -15.71
C THR A 21 -6.52 -2.22 -15.09
N MET A 22 -5.22 -2.31 -14.87
CA MET A 22 -4.65 -3.38 -14.03
C MET A 22 -5.16 -3.15 -12.61
N LYS A 23 -6.00 -4.04 -12.10
CA LYS A 23 -6.40 -4.05 -10.69
C LYS A 23 -5.15 -4.42 -9.89
N ALA A 24 -4.66 -3.50 -9.06
CA ALA A 24 -3.56 -3.79 -8.14
C ALA A 24 -3.97 -4.95 -7.23
N ALA A 25 -3.05 -5.90 -7.02
CA ALA A 25 -3.28 -6.98 -6.07
C ALA A 25 -3.45 -6.39 -4.66
N PRO A 26 -4.33 -6.96 -3.81
CA PRO A 26 -4.46 -6.49 -2.43
C PRO A 26 -3.13 -6.69 -1.70
N VAL A 27 -2.66 -5.65 -1.02
CA VAL A 27 -1.60 -5.77 -0.02
C VAL A 27 -2.18 -6.55 1.16
N LEU A 28 -1.45 -7.52 1.68
CA LEU A 28 -1.91 -8.34 2.80
C LEU A 28 -1.18 -7.98 4.09
N ALA A 29 -1.78 -8.38 5.21
CA ALA A 29 -1.19 -8.31 6.53
C ALA A 29 0.22 -8.90 6.57
N ALA A 30 1.08 -8.33 7.41
CA ALA A 30 2.45 -8.78 7.61
C ALA A 30 2.67 -9.26 9.05
N THR A 31 3.75 -10.03 9.22
CA THR A 31 4.23 -10.45 10.54
C THR A 31 5.71 -10.13 10.66
N PHE A 32 6.08 -9.58 11.82
CA PHE A 32 7.45 -9.21 12.12
C PHE A 32 7.91 -9.91 13.38
N ASN A 33 9.04 -10.61 13.31
CA ASN A 33 9.73 -11.04 14.52
C ASN A 33 10.41 -9.82 15.13
N PHE A 34 10.17 -9.56 16.40
CA PHE A 34 10.88 -8.53 17.15
C PHE A 34 11.73 -9.16 18.25
N SER A 35 12.84 -8.50 18.58
CA SER A 35 13.59 -8.78 19.81
C SER A 35 14.35 -7.54 20.25
N TYR A 36 14.54 -7.39 21.55
CA TYR A 36 15.38 -6.33 22.09
C TYR A 36 16.06 -6.71 23.40
N PHE A 37 17.12 -5.96 23.70
CA PHE A 37 17.82 -6.00 24.98
C PHE A 37 18.15 -4.58 25.43
N GLY A 38 17.96 -4.30 26.70
CA GLY A 38 18.24 -3.00 27.31
C GLY A 38 18.75 -3.10 28.74
N THR A 39 19.30 -2.01 29.23
CA THR A 39 19.82 -1.89 30.59
C THR A 39 19.24 -0.64 31.24
N SER A 40 18.86 -0.72 32.52
CA SER A 40 18.34 0.43 33.24
C SER A 40 19.42 1.51 33.41
N ILE A 41 19.04 2.77 33.23
CA ILE A 41 19.93 3.90 33.55
C ILE A 41 20.16 4.08 35.05
N LEU A 42 19.30 3.52 35.90
CA LEU A 42 19.37 3.64 37.36
C LEU A 42 20.18 2.50 37.99
N ASP A 43 20.20 1.33 37.34
CA ASP A 43 20.91 0.15 37.81
C ASP A 43 21.42 -0.69 36.63
N SER A 44 22.74 -0.68 36.42
CA SER A 44 23.39 -1.42 35.34
C SER A 44 23.24 -2.94 35.42
N THR A 45 22.84 -3.48 36.58
CA THR A 45 22.57 -4.91 36.77
C THR A 45 21.12 -5.28 36.41
N ASN A 46 20.23 -4.29 36.36
CA ASN A 46 18.85 -4.47 35.94
C ASN A 46 18.78 -4.38 34.41
N THR A 47 18.58 -5.55 33.80
CA THR A 47 18.50 -5.70 32.35
C THR A 47 17.15 -6.23 31.94
N VAL A 48 16.84 -5.99 30.67
CA VAL A 48 15.56 -6.36 30.09
C VAL A 48 15.77 -7.04 28.76
N THR A 49 15.04 -8.13 28.54
CA THR A 49 14.96 -8.84 27.26
C THR A 49 13.50 -9.00 26.87
N ALA A 50 13.20 -8.90 25.57
CA ALA A 50 11.96 -9.45 25.05
C ALA A 50 12.15 -9.94 23.62
N SER A 51 11.26 -10.85 23.22
CA SER A 51 11.18 -11.33 21.85
C SER A 51 9.80 -11.85 21.55
N GLY A 52 9.39 -11.78 20.29
CA GLY A 52 8.06 -12.19 19.89
C GLY A 52 7.73 -11.88 18.45
N VAL A 53 6.43 -11.84 18.16
CA VAL A 53 5.87 -11.58 16.83
C VAL A 53 4.88 -10.42 16.94
N LEU A 54 5.04 -9.45 16.06
CA LEU A 54 4.05 -8.40 15.79
C LEU A 54 3.24 -8.81 14.57
N THR A 55 1.91 -8.72 14.70
CA THR A 55 0.96 -8.90 13.60
C THR A 55 0.46 -7.52 13.20
N THR A 56 0.37 -7.27 11.89
CA THR A 56 -0.03 -5.95 11.38
C THR A 56 -1.19 -6.03 10.40
N ASP A 57 -1.82 -4.90 10.16
CA ASP A 57 -2.60 -4.68 8.94
C ASP A 57 -1.70 -4.65 7.69
N PRO A 58 -2.29 -4.68 6.47
CA PRO A 58 -1.57 -4.43 5.23
C PRO A 58 -0.78 -3.12 5.27
N TYR A 59 0.36 -3.09 4.57
CA TYR A 59 1.16 -1.89 4.37
C TYR A 59 0.33 -0.74 3.79
N ASP A 60 0.42 0.43 4.42
CA ASP A 60 -0.21 1.67 3.96
C ASP A 60 0.82 2.58 3.26
N PRO A 61 0.73 2.73 1.92
CA PRO A 61 1.64 3.59 1.16
C PRO A 61 1.40 5.10 1.38
N VAL A 62 0.29 5.51 2.01
CA VAL A 62 0.03 6.91 2.33
C VAL A 62 0.85 7.36 3.54
N THR A 63 1.00 6.46 4.53
CA THR A 63 1.71 6.72 5.78
C THR A 63 3.10 6.08 5.85
N ASP A 64 3.49 5.29 4.84
CA ASP A 64 4.77 4.55 4.79
C ASP A 64 4.92 3.56 5.97
N SER A 65 3.81 2.94 6.39
CA SER A 65 3.76 2.21 7.65
C SER A 65 2.89 0.94 7.65
N TYR A 66 3.10 0.11 8.66
CA TYR A 66 2.24 -1.00 9.04
C TYR A 66 1.63 -0.70 10.41
N GLN A 67 0.30 -0.76 10.52
CA GLN A 67 -0.39 -0.67 11.81
C GLN A 67 -0.26 -2.01 12.55
N ILE A 68 0.36 -2.02 13.74
CA ILE A 68 0.40 -3.22 14.58
C ILE A 68 -0.99 -3.43 15.18
N THR A 69 -1.52 -4.64 14.97
CA THR A 69 -2.84 -5.06 15.46
C THR A 69 -2.76 -6.17 16.50
N GLY A 70 -1.60 -6.82 16.63
CA GLY A 70 -1.37 -7.84 17.64
C GLY A 70 0.09 -8.00 18.01
N ILE A 71 0.31 -8.55 19.20
CA ILE A 71 1.63 -8.91 19.72
C ILE A 71 1.53 -10.24 20.46
N THR A 72 2.53 -11.09 20.26
CA THR A 72 2.76 -12.31 21.05
C THR A 72 4.23 -12.39 21.38
N GLY A 73 4.59 -13.10 22.45
CA GLY A 73 6.00 -13.29 22.81
C GLY A 73 6.22 -13.31 24.31
N THR A 74 7.46 -13.05 24.71
CA THR A 74 7.85 -12.99 26.11
C THR A 74 8.72 -11.79 26.40
N ARG A 75 8.62 -11.29 27.63
CA ARG A 75 9.47 -10.28 28.25
C ARG A 75 10.07 -10.88 29.51
N ASN A 76 11.39 -10.93 29.61
CA ASN A 76 12.11 -11.56 30.72
C ASN A 76 11.62 -13.00 31.04
N GLY A 77 11.22 -13.74 30.00
CA GLY A 77 10.65 -15.08 30.12
C GLY A 77 9.16 -15.15 30.50
N VAL A 78 8.51 -14.01 30.78
CA VAL A 78 7.07 -13.92 31.08
C VAL A 78 6.29 -13.59 29.81
N ALA A 79 5.12 -14.21 29.63
CA ALA A 79 4.29 -14.00 28.44
C ALA A 79 3.79 -12.54 28.34
N ILE A 80 3.71 -12.04 27.11
CA ILE A 80 3.04 -10.77 26.82
C ILE A 80 1.53 -11.01 26.86
N ASP A 81 0.81 -10.18 27.62
CA ASP A 81 -0.63 -10.31 27.83
C ASP A 81 -1.42 -9.78 26.63
N SER A 82 -1.11 -8.55 26.19
CA SER A 82 -1.84 -7.90 25.10
C SER A 82 -1.09 -6.70 24.51
N LEU A 83 -1.44 -6.34 23.28
CA LEU A 83 -1.13 -5.04 22.70
C LEU A 83 -2.04 -3.98 23.36
N LEU A 84 -1.48 -2.84 23.73
CA LEU A 84 -2.25 -1.71 24.21
C LEU A 84 -2.84 -0.92 23.04
N SER A 85 -4.05 -0.39 23.20
CA SER A 85 -4.64 0.46 22.17
C SER A 85 -3.81 1.71 21.94
N GLU A 86 -3.95 2.31 20.77
CA GLU A 86 -3.32 3.60 20.46
C GLU A 86 -3.69 4.66 21.50
N ASN A 87 -2.77 5.57 21.79
CA ASN A 87 -2.87 6.69 22.73
C ASN A 87 -3.25 6.29 24.16
N SER A 88 -3.05 5.02 24.55
CA SER A 88 -3.40 4.55 25.90
C SER A 88 -2.23 4.57 26.87
N PHE A 89 -0.99 4.56 26.36
CA PHE A 89 0.20 4.56 27.19
C PHE A 89 1.36 5.25 26.48
N LEU A 90 1.85 6.36 27.06
CA LEU A 90 2.97 7.16 26.52
C LEU A 90 2.75 7.55 25.04
N ASP A 91 1.51 7.94 24.70
CA ASP A 91 1.10 8.40 23.37
C ASP A 91 1.39 7.41 22.23
N ASN A 92 1.47 6.11 22.52
CA ASN A 92 1.77 5.06 21.55
C ASN A 92 0.84 5.10 20.33
N ASN A 93 1.38 4.99 19.12
CA ASN A 93 0.60 4.92 17.88
C ASN A 93 0.59 3.53 17.25
N ASN A 94 1.43 2.61 17.75
CA ASN A 94 1.57 1.25 17.28
C ASN A 94 1.91 1.15 15.77
N LEU A 95 2.68 2.11 15.24
CA LEU A 95 3.12 2.09 13.85
C LEU A 95 4.52 1.50 13.69
N LEU A 96 4.70 0.71 12.64
CA LEU A 96 6.01 0.28 12.14
C LEU A 96 6.27 0.92 10.79
N PHE A 97 7.32 1.72 10.69
CA PHE A 97 7.73 2.34 9.43
C PHE A 97 8.58 1.39 8.60
N ASP A 98 8.41 1.40 7.29
CA ASP A 98 9.19 0.55 6.36
C ASP A 98 10.64 1.05 6.24
N SER A 99 10.85 2.35 6.46
CA SER A 99 12.16 2.99 6.48
C SER A 99 12.77 3.03 7.89
N SER A 100 14.11 3.08 7.96
CA SER A 100 14.82 3.24 9.23
C SER A 100 14.82 4.73 9.64
N PRO A 101 14.54 5.05 10.92
CA PRO A 101 14.18 4.13 11.99
C PRO A 101 12.76 3.58 11.86
N GLN A 102 12.59 2.28 12.14
CA GLN A 102 11.31 1.57 12.01
C GLN A 102 10.26 1.96 13.07
N LEU A 103 10.66 2.75 14.06
CA LEU A 103 9.82 3.31 15.10
C LEU A 103 10.07 4.81 15.20
N ASP A 104 9.00 5.55 15.49
CA ASP A 104 9.02 6.96 15.82
C ASP A 104 9.02 7.17 17.35
N GLU A 105 8.84 8.41 17.79
CA GLU A 105 8.79 8.81 19.20
C GLU A 105 7.59 8.25 19.97
N PHE A 106 6.57 7.74 19.28
CA PHE A 106 5.35 7.21 19.88
C PHE A 106 5.45 5.70 20.04
N GLY A 107 5.95 5.00 19.03
CA GLY A 107 6.27 3.57 19.11
C GLY A 107 5.06 2.68 19.40
N PHE A 108 5.32 1.51 20.00
CA PHE A 108 4.27 0.53 20.32
C PHE A 108 4.29 0.07 21.77
N ALA A 109 3.08 -0.09 22.32
CA ALA A 109 2.90 -0.41 23.73
C ALA A 109 2.18 -1.75 23.96
N TYR A 110 2.55 -2.46 25.02
CA TYR A 110 2.01 -3.76 25.38
C TYR A 110 2.03 -3.96 26.90
N THR A 111 1.32 -4.98 27.38
CA THR A 111 1.26 -5.34 28.80
C THR A 111 1.91 -6.68 29.11
N VAL A 112 2.53 -6.77 30.28
CA VAL A 112 3.06 -8.01 30.88
C VAL A 112 2.79 -7.95 32.38
N GLU A 113 2.13 -8.97 32.94
CA GLU A 113 1.74 -9.02 34.35
C GLU A 113 0.96 -7.78 34.82
N GLY A 114 0.13 -7.24 33.93
CA GLY A 114 -0.64 -6.01 34.18
C GLY A 114 0.17 -4.71 34.21
N GLN A 115 1.46 -4.75 33.87
CA GLN A 115 2.32 -3.58 33.71
C GLN A 115 2.43 -3.18 32.24
N SER A 116 2.36 -1.88 31.95
CA SER A 116 2.37 -1.32 30.59
C SER A 116 3.76 -0.83 30.18
N TYR A 117 4.22 -1.25 29.03
CA TYR A 117 5.55 -0.92 28.49
C TYR A 117 5.40 -0.30 27.10
N ASN A 118 6.21 0.71 26.76
CA ASN A 118 6.27 1.30 25.42
C ASN A 118 7.68 1.19 24.84
N VAL A 119 7.83 0.73 23.60
CA VAL A 119 9.11 0.74 22.87
C VAL A 119 9.03 1.81 21.81
N PHE A 120 9.89 2.83 21.90
CA PHE A 120 9.84 4.00 21.02
C PHE A 120 11.24 4.55 20.74
N ASN A 121 11.33 5.49 19.81
CA ASN A 121 12.57 6.12 19.38
C ASN A 121 12.71 7.54 19.91
N THR A 122 13.78 7.83 20.63
CA THR A 122 14.08 9.18 21.15
C THR A 122 14.70 10.12 20.10
N TYR A 123 14.75 9.70 18.83
CA TYR A 123 15.57 10.25 17.73
C TYR A 123 17.08 10.11 17.89
N GLN A 124 17.55 9.58 19.02
CA GLN A 124 18.96 9.31 19.28
C GLN A 124 19.21 7.80 19.44
N TYR A 125 18.30 7.13 20.13
CA TYR A 125 18.32 5.70 20.39
C TYR A 125 16.90 5.20 20.67
N LEU A 126 16.72 3.88 20.52
CA LEU A 126 15.50 3.22 20.96
C LEU A 126 15.51 3.04 22.46
N GLU A 127 14.35 3.23 23.08
CA GLU A 127 14.16 3.14 24.51
C GLU A 127 12.91 2.33 24.82
N LEU A 128 12.96 1.59 25.91
CA LEU A 128 11.77 1.07 26.56
C LEU A 128 11.37 2.00 27.72
N GLY A 129 10.20 2.62 27.59
CA GLY A 129 9.53 3.38 28.64
C GLY A 129 8.58 2.52 29.47
N TYR A 130 8.55 2.80 30.76
CA TYR A 130 7.63 2.20 31.73
C TYR A 130 7.31 3.24 32.80
N ILE A 131 6.03 3.37 33.16
CA ILE A 131 5.59 4.19 34.29
C ILE A 131 5.51 3.26 35.50
N GLY A 132 6.57 3.28 36.32
CA GLY A 132 6.64 2.56 37.58
C GLY A 132 6.60 3.49 38.78
N THR A 133 6.46 2.91 39.96
CA THR A 133 6.78 3.59 41.22
C THR A 133 8.17 3.16 41.69
N TYR A 134 9.08 4.11 41.84
CA TYR A 134 10.34 3.87 42.55
C TYR A 134 10.08 4.09 44.04
N ASP A 135 10.17 3.04 44.84
CA ASP A 135 9.99 3.17 46.29
C ASP A 135 11.31 3.58 46.93
N THR A 136 11.40 4.85 47.31
CA THR A 136 12.56 5.38 48.06
C THR A 136 12.38 5.25 49.57
N GLY A 137 11.37 4.51 50.03
CA GLY A 137 11.02 4.33 51.44
C GLY A 137 10.29 5.52 52.09
N ALA A 138 10.15 6.66 51.38
CA ALA A 138 9.48 7.87 51.88
C ALA A 138 8.41 8.43 50.91
N SER A 139 8.41 8.03 49.65
CA SER A 139 7.45 8.48 48.63
C SER A 139 7.52 7.57 47.41
N SER A 140 6.36 7.23 46.85
CA SER A 140 6.25 6.64 45.52
C SER A 140 6.14 7.76 44.49
N THR A 141 7.25 8.13 43.87
CA THR A 141 7.22 9.00 42.69
C THR A 141 7.00 8.15 41.45
N PRO A 142 6.06 8.50 40.55
CA PRO A 142 6.04 7.94 39.21
C PRO A 142 7.39 8.24 38.55
N VAL A 143 8.13 7.19 38.19
CA VAL A 143 9.39 7.32 37.46
C VAL A 143 9.21 6.71 36.09
N ASN A 144 9.46 7.51 35.05
CA ASN A 144 9.76 6.99 33.72
C ASN A 144 11.12 6.30 33.83
N SER A 145 11.10 4.99 34.09
CA SER A 145 12.33 4.20 34.07
C SER A 145 12.66 3.91 32.62
N ALA A 146 13.64 4.63 32.10
CA ALA A 146 14.19 4.47 30.77
C ALA A 146 15.12 3.25 30.72
N TYR A 147 14.89 2.35 29.79
CA TYR A 147 15.88 1.33 29.40
C TYR A 147 16.32 1.62 27.96
N PRO A 148 17.41 2.38 27.75
CA PRO A 148 18.04 2.47 26.45
C PRO A 148 18.32 1.07 25.93
N LEU A 149 17.85 0.80 24.71
CA LEU A 149 18.00 -0.51 24.09
C LEU A 149 19.38 -0.57 23.43
N SER A 150 20.21 -1.49 23.92
CA SER A 150 21.52 -1.77 23.32
C SER A 150 21.41 -2.70 22.11
N SER A 151 20.28 -3.40 21.97
CA SER A 151 19.93 -4.08 20.73
C SER A 151 18.42 -4.03 20.50
N PHE A 152 18.04 -3.88 19.24
CA PHE A 152 16.67 -4.01 18.76
C PHE A 152 16.73 -4.59 17.35
N SER A 153 15.89 -5.58 17.07
CA SER A 153 15.78 -6.21 15.77
C SER A 153 14.32 -6.40 15.41
N LEU A 154 13.99 -6.06 14.18
CA LEU A 154 12.67 -6.24 13.60
C LEU A 154 12.84 -6.87 12.21
N THR A 155 12.30 -8.08 12.03
CA THR A 155 12.52 -8.88 10.81
C THR A 155 11.19 -9.31 10.24
N LEU A 156 10.90 -8.89 9.01
CA LEU A 156 9.73 -9.33 8.27
C LEU A 156 9.82 -10.84 8.01
N VAL A 157 8.82 -11.61 8.45
CA VAL A 157 8.81 -13.08 8.33
C VAL A 157 8.20 -13.51 7.01
N THR A 158 7.07 -12.90 6.64
CA THR A 158 6.42 -13.08 5.33
C THR A 158 5.36 -12.00 5.16
N PRO A 159 5.32 -11.28 4.03
CA PRO A 159 4.05 -10.76 3.55
C PRO A 159 3.21 -11.95 3.09
N VAL A 160 1.95 -12.04 3.49
CA VAL A 160 1.06 -13.01 2.82
C VAL A 160 1.07 -12.58 1.34
N THR A 161 1.53 -13.43 0.43
CA THR A 161 1.54 -13.07 -0.99
C THR A 161 0.09 -13.05 -1.47
N PRO A 162 -0.41 -11.99 -2.13
CA PRO A 162 -1.68 -12.08 -2.82
C PRO A 162 -1.54 -13.19 -3.87
N ILE A 163 -2.36 -14.24 -3.74
CA ILE A 163 -2.46 -15.28 -4.76
C ILE A 163 -2.79 -14.54 -6.07
N PRO A 164 -1.94 -14.60 -7.12
CA PRO A 164 -2.26 -13.98 -8.38
C PRO A 164 -3.57 -14.60 -8.87
N GLU A 165 -4.61 -13.78 -9.07
CA GLU A 165 -5.76 -14.23 -9.84
C GLU A 165 -5.20 -14.77 -11.16
N PRO A 166 -5.54 -16.02 -11.57
CA PRO A 166 -4.95 -16.61 -12.75
C PRO A 166 -5.17 -15.67 -13.93
N SER A 167 -4.07 -15.06 -14.39
CA SER A 167 -4.10 -14.19 -15.55
C SER A 167 -4.67 -15.03 -16.68
N SER A 168 -5.78 -14.56 -17.26
CA SER A 168 -6.50 -15.20 -18.36
C SER A 168 -5.53 -15.60 -19.47
N ILE A 169 -5.06 -16.86 -19.43
CA ILE A 169 -4.23 -17.46 -20.47
C ILE A 169 -5.12 -17.56 -21.72
N LEU A 170 -4.77 -16.76 -22.73
CA LEU A 170 -5.22 -16.77 -24.12
C LEU A 170 -6.70 -16.45 -24.41
N GLY A 171 -6.91 -15.23 -24.89
CA GLY A 171 -8.06 -14.86 -25.72
C GLY A 171 -7.68 -13.88 -26.85
N ILE A 172 -6.44 -13.89 -27.35
CA ILE A 172 -6.09 -13.24 -28.61
C ILE A 172 -6.21 -14.31 -29.71
N LEU A 173 -7.42 -14.51 -30.23
CA LEU A 173 -7.61 -14.84 -31.64
C LEU A 173 -7.98 -13.51 -32.31
N GLY A 174 -7.17 -12.93 -33.19
CA GLY A 174 -6.82 -13.55 -34.46
C GLY A 174 -7.86 -13.13 -35.51
N ILE A 175 -7.72 -11.89 -35.98
CA ILE A 175 -8.24 -11.23 -37.21
C ILE A 175 -9.23 -12.04 -38.08
N SER A 176 -10.39 -11.44 -38.38
CA SER A 176 -11.10 -11.69 -39.65
C SER A 176 -11.37 -10.37 -40.39
N VAL A 177 -10.54 -10.12 -41.41
CA VAL A 177 -10.87 -9.25 -42.54
C VAL A 177 -12.00 -9.94 -43.31
N LEU A 178 -13.15 -9.29 -43.47
CA LEU A 178 -14.10 -9.65 -44.51
C LEU A 178 -14.53 -8.40 -45.29
N ALA A 179 -14.16 -8.43 -46.56
CA ALA A 179 -14.39 -7.43 -47.59
C ALA A 179 -15.82 -7.48 -48.16
N GLY A 180 -16.18 -6.44 -48.91
CA GLY A 180 -17.33 -6.39 -49.81
C GLY A 180 -18.55 -5.74 -49.14
N GLY A 181 -19.00 -4.55 -49.52
CA GLY A 181 -19.16 -4.09 -50.89
C GLY A 181 -20.44 -4.63 -51.51
N THR A 182 -21.61 -4.25 -50.98
CA THR A 182 -22.82 -4.09 -51.80
C THR A 182 -23.62 -2.90 -51.31
N LEU A 183 -23.66 -1.91 -52.20
CA LEU A 183 -24.71 -0.92 -52.40
C LEU A 183 -26.06 -1.35 -51.81
N LEU A 184 -26.65 -0.50 -50.97
CA LEU A 184 -28.10 -0.25 -50.92
C LEU A 184 -28.37 0.91 -49.95
N LYS A 185 -28.43 2.13 -50.48
CA LYS A 185 -29.29 3.15 -49.87
C LYS A 185 -30.13 3.86 -50.94
N ARG A 186 -31.24 3.18 -51.18
CA ARG A 186 -32.55 3.62 -51.64
C ARG A 186 -32.78 5.15 -51.51
N SER A 187 -32.95 5.77 -52.68
CA SER A 187 -33.85 6.88 -53.07
C SER A 187 -34.08 8.06 -52.12
N TYR A 188 -33.97 9.29 -52.63
CA TYR A 188 -35.13 10.21 -52.84
C TYR A 188 -34.76 11.43 -53.72
N ARG A 189 -35.56 11.61 -54.80
CA ARG A 189 -36.00 12.80 -55.57
C ARG A 189 -35.03 13.99 -55.76
N SER A 190 -34.94 14.64 -56.92
CA SER A 190 -36.02 15.44 -57.50
C SER A 190 -35.58 16.09 -58.83
N VAL A 191 -36.60 16.28 -59.67
CA VAL A 191 -36.77 17.05 -60.91
C VAL A 191 -35.98 18.36 -61.00
N TYR A 192 -35.41 18.68 -62.17
CA TYR A 192 -35.56 19.91 -63.00
C TYR A 192 -34.70 19.71 -64.28
N ALA A 193 -35.29 19.46 -65.44
CA ALA A 193 -35.75 20.43 -66.44
C ALA A 193 -34.64 20.94 -67.40
N THR A 194 -34.97 20.86 -68.70
CA THR A 194 -34.70 21.89 -69.74
C THR A 194 -33.79 21.51 -70.92
N LYS A 195 -34.48 21.21 -72.03
CA LYS A 195 -34.32 21.66 -73.43
C LYS A 195 -33.06 21.35 -74.26
N SER A 196 -33.41 21.02 -75.53
CA SER A 196 -32.85 21.57 -76.79
C SER A 196 -31.55 20.92 -77.28
N LYS A 197 -31.32 20.60 -78.55
CA LYS A 197 -32.04 20.59 -79.85
C LYS A 197 -30.94 20.16 -80.87
N ILE A 198 -31.33 19.73 -82.08
CA ILE A 198 -30.55 19.74 -83.35
C ILE A 198 -29.56 18.56 -83.55
N THR A 199 -29.91 17.54 -84.36
CA THR A 199 -29.76 17.37 -85.84
C THR A 199 -28.37 16.90 -86.31
N LYS A 200 -28.31 15.72 -86.94
CA LYS A 200 -27.44 15.30 -88.07
C LYS A 200 -28.21 14.18 -88.82
N PHE A 201 -28.80 14.40 -89.99
CA PHE A 201 -28.28 14.38 -91.37
C PHE A 201 -27.44 13.15 -91.78
N ASN A 202 -27.90 12.53 -92.89
CA ASN A 202 -27.28 11.62 -93.87
C ASN A 202 -27.23 10.13 -93.48
N ASN A 203 -27.67 9.17 -94.31
CA ASN A 203 -27.83 9.12 -95.77
C ASN A 203 -29.25 8.83 -96.25
#